data_AF-A0A6M4GF31-F1
#
_entry.id   AF-A0A6M4GF31-F1
#
_cell.length_a   1.000
_cell.length_b   1.000
_cell.length_c   1.000
_cell.angle_alpha   90.00
_cell.angle_beta   90.00
_cell.angle_gamma   90.00
#
_symmetry.space_group_name_H-M   'P 1'
#
loop_
_entity.id
_entity.type
_entity.pdbx_description
1 polymer ?
#
loop_
_entity_poly.entity_id
_entity_poly.type
_entity_poly.pdbx_seq_one_letter_code
_entity_poly.pdbx_strand_id
1 'polypeptide(L)'
;MLRIGHPLCHAVSQAVAQGDRAPSPFACRGAPLGYQKGTLWLRATLPARAGEPDDLSLIVHSSRFDRLGVAFTFADGAVERQHVRSGDFGPHWRAGGQLAFRAPRRDAALTAVTLRFDKVASARLLRIRLVGEAQKAPRRPRFIITPGQTGDVTQAPALLHGQESGVVLADKAYDSNALRTIIAKMGPKRSYLQTAAVRSPSRMTR
;
A
#
# COMPACT_ATOMS: atom_id res chain seq x y z
N MET A 1 -6.68 8.22 11.01
CA MET A 1 -6.61 8.04 9.53
C MET A 1 -6.24 9.39 8.93
N LEU A 2 -5.29 9.42 8.00
CA LEU A 2 -4.85 10.67 7.36
C LEU A 2 -5.78 10.96 6.17
N ARG A 3 -6.41 12.13 6.15
CA ARG A 3 -7.33 12.54 5.08
C ARG A 3 -6.85 13.82 4.42
N ILE A 4 -7.17 13.99 3.14
CA ILE A 4 -6.90 15.25 2.43
C ILE A 4 -7.74 16.35 3.07
N GLY A 5 -7.09 17.47 3.34
CA GLY A 5 -7.63 18.59 4.11
C GLY A 5 -7.52 18.41 5.63
N HIS A 6 -7.23 17.20 6.14
CA HIS A 6 -7.05 16.96 7.58
C HIS A 6 -6.37 15.60 7.90
N PRO A 7 -5.08 15.54 8.29
CA PRO A 7 -4.06 16.59 8.29
C PRO A 7 -3.25 16.65 6.98
N LEU A 8 -3.66 15.93 5.91
CA LEU A 8 -2.91 15.93 4.65
C LEU A 8 -3.24 17.18 3.83
N CYS A 9 -2.28 18.08 3.72
CA CYS A 9 -2.32 19.15 2.74
C CYS A 9 -1.87 18.61 1.38
N HIS A 10 -2.32 19.22 0.29
CA HIS A 10 -2.06 18.73 -1.06
C HIS A 10 -1.42 19.81 -1.96
N ALA A 11 -0.68 19.35 -2.96
CA ALA A 11 -0.25 20.17 -4.09
C ALA A 11 -0.28 19.32 -5.37
N VAL A 12 -0.43 19.94 -6.53
CA VAL A 12 -0.53 19.22 -7.81
C VAL A 12 0.48 19.77 -8.81
N SER A 13 1.25 18.87 -9.41
CA SER A 13 2.00 19.15 -10.63
C SER A 13 1.18 18.65 -11.82
N GLN A 14 0.91 19.52 -12.81
CA GLN A 14 0.08 19.18 -13.98
C GLN A 14 0.70 18.08 -14.85
N ALA A 15 2.04 18.02 -14.88
CA ALA A 15 2.82 16.93 -15.46
C ALA A 15 3.48 16.09 -14.36
N VAL A 16 3.93 14.89 -14.72
CA VAL A 16 4.71 14.03 -13.82
C VAL A 16 5.99 14.77 -13.43
N ALA A 17 6.20 14.96 -12.13
CA ALA A 17 7.33 15.75 -11.64
C ALA A 17 8.69 15.09 -11.95
N GLN A 18 9.67 15.86 -12.37
CA GLN A 18 10.99 15.31 -12.73
C GLN A 18 11.89 15.01 -11.51
N GLY A 19 11.64 15.66 -10.37
CA GLY A 19 12.43 15.47 -9.14
C GLY A 19 11.57 15.16 -7.92
N ASP A 20 12.21 14.81 -6.80
CA ASP A 20 11.53 14.39 -5.56
C ASP A 20 11.16 15.56 -4.62
N ARG A 21 11.34 16.80 -5.08
CA ARG A 21 10.96 17.99 -4.32
C ARG A 21 9.52 18.36 -4.64
N ALA A 22 8.67 18.35 -3.61
CA ALA A 22 7.30 18.78 -3.76
C ALA A 22 7.22 20.29 -4.07
N PRO A 23 6.25 20.72 -4.89
CA PRO A 23 5.96 22.12 -5.09
C PRO A 23 5.45 22.77 -3.80
N SER A 24 5.66 24.08 -3.69
CA SER A 24 5.14 24.94 -2.61
C SER A 24 4.31 26.05 -3.26
N PRO A 25 3.18 26.50 -2.65
CA PRO A 25 2.64 26.06 -1.37
C PRO A 25 1.78 24.79 -1.43
N PHE A 26 1.57 24.15 -0.27
CA PHE A 26 0.55 23.10 -0.10
C PHE A 26 -0.79 23.70 0.35
N ALA A 27 -1.88 23.28 -0.27
CA ALA A 27 -3.24 23.63 0.13
C ALA A 27 -3.80 22.62 1.14
N CYS A 28 -4.14 23.09 2.35
CA CYS A 28 -4.76 22.26 3.39
C CYS A 28 -6.30 22.27 3.36
N ARG A 29 -6.91 22.92 2.36
CA ARG A 29 -8.36 22.99 2.15
C ARG A 29 -8.68 22.72 0.69
N GLY A 30 -9.93 22.33 0.42
CA GLY A 30 -10.38 21.97 -0.92
C GLY A 30 -9.94 20.57 -1.36
N ALA A 31 -10.23 20.23 -2.62
CA ALA A 31 -9.87 18.96 -3.23
C ALA A 31 -8.85 19.17 -4.35
N PRO A 32 -7.84 18.28 -4.49
CA PRO A 32 -6.90 18.35 -5.60
C PRO A 32 -7.61 18.12 -6.93
N LEU A 33 -7.23 18.86 -7.97
CA LEU A 33 -7.75 18.74 -9.33
C LEU A 33 -6.59 18.54 -10.32
N GLY A 34 -6.84 17.89 -11.46
CA GLY A 34 -5.86 17.73 -12.54
C GLY A 34 -4.70 16.77 -12.26
N TYR A 35 -4.71 16.08 -11.12
CA TYR A 35 -3.59 15.22 -10.70
C TYR A 35 -3.48 13.91 -11.49
N GLN A 36 -4.55 13.44 -12.15
CA GLN A 36 -4.61 12.12 -12.78
C GLN A 36 -3.61 11.98 -13.94
N LYS A 37 -3.21 13.09 -14.57
CA LYS A 37 -2.21 13.12 -15.65
C LYS A 37 -0.80 13.49 -15.17
N GLY A 38 -0.67 13.93 -13.92
CA GLY A 38 0.57 14.46 -13.36
C GLY A 38 0.93 13.84 -12.02
N THR A 39 1.33 14.68 -11.06
CA THR A 39 1.74 14.25 -9.72
C THR A 39 0.85 14.89 -8.66
N LEU A 40 0.26 14.05 -7.80
CA LEU A 40 -0.35 14.46 -6.55
C LEU A 40 0.68 14.39 -5.42
N TRP A 41 0.91 15.52 -4.76
CA TRP A 41 1.72 15.60 -3.56
C TRP A 41 0.80 15.72 -2.36
N LEU A 42 1.04 14.92 -1.31
CA LEU A 42 0.35 15.01 -0.04
C LEU A 42 1.38 15.19 1.06
N ARG A 43 1.14 16.08 2.02
CA ARG A 43 2.04 16.29 3.16
C ARG A 43 1.24 16.35 4.45
N ALA A 44 1.66 15.57 5.43
CA ALA A 44 1.21 15.72 6.81
C ALA A 44 2.39 16.16 7.67
N THR A 45 2.21 17.25 8.40
CA THR A 45 3.11 17.62 9.50
C THR A 45 2.65 16.86 10.74
N LEU A 46 3.62 16.28 11.45
CA LEU A 46 3.39 15.52 12.67
C LEU A 46 3.82 16.38 13.86
N PRO A 47 3.04 16.42 14.95
CA PRO A 47 3.51 17.02 16.18
C PRO A 47 4.72 16.23 16.67
N ALA A 48 5.76 16.95 17.13
CA ALA A 48 6.89 16.30 17.78
C ALA A 48 6.39 15.53 19.00
N ARG A 49 6.67 14.22 19.05
CA ARG A 49 6.44 13.41 20.24
C ARG A 49 7.74 13.37 21.02
N ALA A 50 7.68 13.79 22.29
CA ALA A 50 8.84 13.74 23.15
C ALA A 50 9.12 12.28 23.57
N GLY A 51 10.34 11.81 23.34
CA GLY A 51 10.94 10.74 24.15
C GLY A 51 10.98 9.30 23.60
N GLU A 52 10.49 8.99 22.40
CA GLU A 52 10.63 7.63 21.83
C GLU A 52 10.97 7.63 20.34
N PRO A 53 11.90 6.77 19.88
CA PRO A 53 12.06 6.47 18.46
C PRO A 53 10.74 5.88 17.94
N ASP A 54 10.08 6.66 17.10
CA ASP A 54 8.80 6.32 16.52
C ASP A 54 9.01 5.19 15.48
N ASP A 55 8.77 3.91 15.84
CA ASP A 55 8.63 2.82 14.85
C ASP A 55 7.29 2.96 14.14
N LEU A 56 7.22 4.00 13.33
CA LEU A 56 6.04 4.38 12.58
C LEU A 56 6.08 3.73 11.21
N SER A 57 4.95 3.12 10.85
CA SER A 57 4.68 2.66 9.50
C SER A 57 3.57 3.49 8.87
N LEU A 58 3.84 3.98 7.67
CA LEU A 58 2.82 4.56 6.80
C LEU A 58 2.16 3.43 6.00
N ILE A 59 0.86 3.26 6.20
CA ILE A 59 0.04 2.30 5.47
C ILE A 59 -0.79 3.05 4.42
N VAL A 60 -0.64 2.65 3.16
CA VAL A 60 -1.41 3.15 2.02
C VAL A 60 -2.23 2.01 1.44
N HIS A 61 -3.54 2.15 1.37
CA HIS A 61 -4.43 1.15 0.78
C HIS A 61 -4.92 1.63 -0.59
N SER A 62 -4.04 1.49 -1.58
CA SER A 62 -4.32 1.67 -3.01
C SER A 62 -3.10 1.21 -3.80
N SER A 63 -3.31 0.50 -4.91
CA SER A 63 -2.29 0.17 -5.91
C SER A 63 -2.49 0.92 -7.24
N ARG A 64 -3.48 1.82 -7.31
CA ARG A 64 -3.86 2.54 -8.54
C ARG A 64 -3.08 3.84 -8.74
N PHE A 65 -1.82 3.69 -9.08
CA PHE A 65 -0.88 4.76 -9.43
C PHE A 65 0.21 4.19 -10.35
N ASP A 66 0.98 5.06 -11.00
CA ASP A 66 2.19 4.67 -11.74
C ASP A 66 3.39 4.54 -10.78
N ARG A 67 3.56 5.53 -9.89
CA ARG A 67 4.61 5.54 -8.86
C ARG A 67 4.06 6.11 -7.54
N LEU A 68 4.48 5.51 -6.43
CA LEU A 68 4.31 6.06 -5.09
C LEU A 68 5.69 6.28 -4.47
N GLY A 69 6.02 7.53 -4.15
CA GLY A 69 7.16 7.91 -3.32
C GLY A 69 6.73 8.36 -1.93
N VAL A 70 7.50 8.01 -0.91
CA VAL A 70 7.29 8.42 0.47
C VAL A 70 8.59 9.03 0.99
N ALA A 71 8.52 10.26 1.47
CA ALA A 71 9.61 10.96 2.11
C ALA A 71 9.29 11.20 3.59
N PHE A 72 10.16 10.71 4.46
CA PHE A 72 10.14 10.91 5.91
C PHE A 72 11.08 12.05 6.26
N THR A 73 10.55 13.14 6.82
CA THR A 73 11.34 14.30 7.25
C THR A 73 11.49 14.29 8.76
N PHE A 74 12.72 14.42 9.23
CA PHE A 74 13.07 14.37 10.64
C PHE A 74 13.41 15.76 11.20
N ALA A 75 13.42 15.88 12.53
CA ALA A 75 13.68 17.14 13.24
C ALA A 75 15.11 17.67 13.01
N ASP A 76 16.07 16.80 12.73
CA ASP A 76 17.45 17.14 12.35
C ASP A 76 17.58 17.63 10.89
N GLY A 77 16.46 17.72 10.16
CA GLY A 77 16.43 18.11 8.75
C GLY A 77 16.70 16.98 7.77
N ALA A 78 17.02 15.77 8.24
CA ALA A 78 17.22 14.61 7.38
C ALA A 78 15.91 14.24 6.64
N VAL A 79 16.06 13.77 5.41
CA VAL A 79 14.94 13.29 4.59
C VAL A 79 15.25 11.94 4.00
N GLU A 80 14.54 10.92 4.47
CA GLU A 80 14.66 9.54 3.98
C GLU A 80 13.55 9.24 2.97
N ARG A 81 13.93 8.63 1.83
CA ARG A 81 12.99 8.39 0.72
C ARG A 81 12.89 6.91 0.39
N GLN A 82 11.65 6.47 0.21
CA GLN A 82 11.29 5.14 -0.26
C GLN A 82 10.33 5.29 -1.44
N HIS A 83 10.31 4.33 -2.36
CA HIS A 83 9.37 4.38 -3.47
C HIS A 83 9.03 2.99 -3.99
N VAL A 84 7.90 2.92 -4.69
CA VAL A 84 7.46 1.74 -5.44
C VAL A 84 6.85 2.18 -6.77
N ARG A 85 6.79 1.25 -7.72
CA ARG A 85 6.08 1.44 -8.98
C ARG A 85 4.90 0.47 -9.07
N SER A 86 3.92 0.81 -9.90
CA SER A 86 2.82 -0.10 -10.19
C SER A 86 3.34 -1.45 -10.65
N GLY A 87 2.92 -2.53 -9.98
CA GLY A 87 3.38 -3.87 -10.29
C GLY A 87 4.79 -4.23 -9.79
N ASP A 88 5.47 -3.30 -9.12
CA ASP A 88 6.77 -3.51 -8.47
C ASP A 88 6.77 -2.84 -7.09
N PHE A 89 6.13 -3.52 -6.14
CA PHE A 89 5.92 -3.03 -4.78
C PHE A 89 6.98 -3.54 -3.79
N GLY A 90 7.80 -4.51 -4.20
CA GLY A 90 8.92 -5.04 -3.43
C GLY A 90 8.55 -5.39 -1.97
N PRO A 91 9.40 -5.03 -0.99
CA PRO A 91 9.17 -5.37 0.42
C PRO A 91 8.06 -4.55 1.09
N HIS A 92 7.43 -3.61 0.37
CA HIS A 92 6.36 -2.77 0.91
C HIS A 92 4.97 -3.42 0.80
N TRP A 93 4.80 -4.43 -0.05
CA TRP A 93 3.53 -5.09 -0.26
C TRP A 93 3.02 -5.88 0.96
N ARG A 94 1.75 -5.74 1.31
CA ARG A 94 1.09 -6.46 2.41
C ARG A 94 -0.22 -7.08 1.90
N ALA A 95 -0.61 -8.20 2.53
CA ALA A 95 -1.87 -8.87 2.23
C ALA A 95 -3.06 -7.89 2.36
N GLY A 96 -4.03 -8.01 1.46
CA GLY A 96 -5.20 -7.13 1.41
C GLY A 96 -4.97 -5.79 0.70
N GLY A 97 -4.04 -5.73 -0.26
CA GLY A 97 -3.89 -4.55 -1.13
C GLY A 97 -3.21 -3.35 -0.49
N GLN A 98 -2.44 -3.58 0.59
CA GLN A 98 -1.82 -2.53 1.37
C GLN A 98 -0.33 -2.40 1.05
N LEU A 99 0.16 -1.16 1.10
CA LEU A 99 1.57 -0.82 1.01
C LEU A 99 2.02 -0.24 2.35
N ALA A 100 3.08 -0.80 2.92
CA ALA A 100 3.65 -0.40 4.19
C ALA A 100 5.06 0.16 4.00
N PHE A 101 5.25 1.41 4.40
CA PHE A 101 6.54 2.09 4.42
C PHE A 101 6.92 2.34 5.87
N ARG A 102 7.95 1.64 6.34
CA ARG A 102 8.48 1.84 7.70
C ARG A 102 9.41 3.06 7.68
N ALA A 103 9.20 4.00 8.59
CA ALA A 103 10.14 5.10 8.80
C ALA A 103 11.49 4.51 9.26
N PRO A 104 12.62 4.90 8.66
CA PRO A 104 13.92 4.45 9.14
C PRO A 104 14.13 4.84 10.60
N ARG A 105 14.69 3.92 11.40
CA ARG A 105 15.03 4.21 12.80
C ARG A 105 16.09 5.30 12.84
N ARG A 106 15.84 6.33 13.65
CA ARG A 106 16.69 7.50 13.78
C ARG A 106 16.46 8.13 15.16
N ASP A 107 17.50 8.78 15.68
CA ASP A 107 17.44 9.45 17.00
C ASP A 107 16.70 10.79 16.95
N ALA A 108 16.48 11.33 15.74
CA ALA A 108 15.67 12.52 15.52
C ALA A 108 14.18 12.15 15.33
N ALA A 109 13.28 12.94 15.91
CA ALA A 109 11.84 12.73 15.78
C ALA A 109 11.36 12.94 14.33
N LEU A 110 10.41 12.11 13.87
CA LEU A 110 9.75 12.29 12.58
C LEU A 110 8.77 13.48 12.64
N THR A 111 9.01 14.52 11.85
CA THR A 111 8.25 15.79 11.87
C THR A 111 7.29 15.94 10.70
N ALA A 112 7.53 15.25 9.58
CA ALA A 112 6.59 15.23 8.47
C ALA A 112 6.71 13.97 7.61
N VAL A 113 5.61 13.63 6.94
CA VAL A 113 5.60 12.64 5.86
C VAL A 113 5.05 13.29 4.60
N THR A 114 5.78 13.17 3.50
CA THR A 114 5.35 13.63 2.17
C THR A 114 5.17 12.42 1.26
N LEU A 115 3.98 12.27 0.70
CA LEU A 115 3.66 11.28 -0.31
C LEU A 115 3.64 11.93 -1.69
N ARG A 116 4.19 11.23 -2.66
CA ARG A 116 4.16 11.57 -4.08
C ARG A 116 3.45 10.45 -4.82
N PHE A 117 2.33 10.75 -5.46
CA PHE A 117 1.70 9.83 -6.39
C PHE A 117 1.78 10.36 -7.82
N ASP A 118 2.40 9.60 -8.70
CA ASP A 118 2.33 9.87 -10.14
C ASP A 118 1.14 9.11 -10.74
N LYS A 119 0.30 9.84 -11.48
CA LYS A 119 -0.91 9.33 -12.14
C LYS A 119 -1.82 8.49 -11.23
N VAL A 120 -2.08 8.95 -10.01
CA VAL A 120 -3.06 8.29 -9.13
C VAL A 120 -4.47 8.38 -9.71
N ALA A 121 -5.17 7.25 -9.74
CA ALA A 121 -6.50 7.18 -10.36
C ALA A 121 -7.55 8.02 -9.60
N SER A 122 -7.49 8.04 -8.27
CA SER A 122 -8.43 8.83 -7.46
C SER A 122 -7.87 9.15 -6.08
N ALA A 123 -7.79 10.45 -5.77
CA ALA A 123 -7.45 10.96 -4.45
C ALA A 123 -8.53 10.65 -3.40
N ARG A 124 -9.81 10.53 -3.80
CA ARG A 124 -10.94 10.27 -2.89
C ARG A 124 -10.94 8.85 -2.32
N LEU A 125 -10.32 7.90 -3.03
CA LEU A 125 -10.25 6.50 -2.63
C LEU A 125 -9.00 6.19 -1.80
N LEU A 126 -8.07 7.14 -1.68
CA LEU A 126 -6.86 6.95 -0.88
C LEU A 126 -7.22 6.82 0.59
N ARG A 127 -6.85 5.68 1.17
CA ARG A 127 -6.90 5.45 2.62
C ARG A 127 -5.46 5.35 3.11
N ILE A 128 -5.04 6.36 3.86
CA ILE A 128 -3.67 6.48 4.36
C ILE A 128 -3.72 6.52 5.89
N ARG A 129 -2.82 5.81 6.55
CA ARG A 129 -2.72 5.79 8.02
C ARG A 129 -1.26 5.76 8.43
N LEU A 130 -0.99 6.37 9.57
CA LEU A 130 0.27 6.23 10.27
C LEU A 130 0.00 5.37 11.51
N VAL A 131 0.77 4.32 11.71
CA VAL A 131 0.61 3.37 12.83
C VAL A 131 1.95 3.22 13.54
N GLY A 132 1.93 3.14 14.88
CA GLY A 132 3.10 2.76 15.69
C GLY A 132 3.09 1.26 16.02
N GLU A 133 4.25 0.70 16.39
CA GLU A 133 4.43 -0.74 16.64
C GLU A 133 3.71 -1.34 17.86
N ALA A 134 2.91 -0.58 18.63
CA ALA A 134 2.17 -1.08 19.79
C ALA A 134 1.00 -2.06 19.46
N GLN A 135 0.94 -2.62 18.25
CA GLN A 135 -0.02 -3.67 17.88
C GLN A 135 0.72 -4.91 17.38
N LYS A 136 1.43 -5.57 18.29
CA LYS A 136 1.93 -6.93 18.10
C LYS A 136 0.82 -7.92 18.44
N ALA A 137 0.42 -8.75 17.48
CA ALA A 137 -0.15 -10.06 17.80
C ALA A 137 0.50 -11.11 16.90
N PRO A 138 1.25 -12.08 17.45
CA PRO A 138 1.58 -13.29 16.73
C PRO A 138 0.42 -14.27 16.86
N ARG A 139 -0.24 -14.60 15.76
CA ARG A 139 -0.95 -15.89 15.61
C ARG A 139 -0.64 -16.40 14.21
N ARG A 140 -0.30 -17.69 14.12
CA ARG A 140 0.01 -18.43 12.88
C ARG A 140 -0.87 -17.89 11.73
N PRO A 141 -0.29 -17.35 10.65
CA PRO A 141 -1.09 -16.66 9.65
C PRO A 141 -1.97 -17.68 8.91
N ARG A 142 -3.29 -17.56 9.07
CA ARG A 142 -4.21 -17.99 8.02
C ARG A 142 -4.09 -16.97 6.90
N PHE A 143 -3.45 -17.37 5.80
CA PHE A 143 -3.28 -16.50 4.64
C PHE A 143 -4.58 -16.51 3.82
N ILE A 144 -5.35 -15.44 3.91
CA ILE A 144 -6.57 -15.24 3.12
C ILE A 144 -6.30 -14.04 2.21
N ILE A 145 -6.28 -14.27 0.90
CA ILE A 145 -6.20 -13.18 -0.08
C ILE A 145 -7.63 -12.63 -0.25
N THR A 146 -7.92 -11.53 0.45
CA THR A 146 -9.19 -10.78 0.33
C THR A 146 -9.25 -10.01 -1.00
N PRO A 147 -10.42 -9.49 -1.42
CA PRO A 147 -10.61 -8.89 -2.75
C PRO A 147 -9.51 -7.88 -3.09
N GLY A 148 -8.71 -8.21 -4.11
CA GLY A 148 -7.63 -7.37 -4.61
C GLY A 148 -8.04 -6.62 -5.86
N GLN A 149 -7.20 -5.70 -6.30
CA GLN A 149 -7.30 -5.08 -7.62
C GLN A 149 -6.51 -5.91 -8.63
N THR A 150 -6.88 -5.87 -9.92
CA THR A 150 -6.23 -6.67 -10.99
C THR A 150 -4.70 -6.50 -11.06
N GLY A 151 -4.16 -5.35 -10.64
CA GLY A 151 -2.70 -5.12 -10.58
C GLY A 151 -1.97 -5.87 -9.46
N ASP A 152 -2.70 -6.31 -8.43
CA ASP A 152 -2.15 -6.95 -7.23
C ASP A 152 -1.64 -8.37 -7.52
N VAL A 153 -2.09 -8.97 -8.62
CA VAL A 153 -1.67 -10.32 -9.08
C VAL A 153 -0.16 -10.41 -9.34
N THR A 154 0.46 -9.30 -9.75
CA THR A 154 1.91 -9.22 -10.00
C THR A 154 2.74 -9.49 -8.75
N GLN A 155 2.20 -9.24 -7.55
CA GLN A 155 2.89 -9.46 -6.27
C GLN A 155 2.56 -10.81 -5.62
N ALA A 156 1.55 -11.50 -6.13
CA ALA A 156 1.14 -12.79 -5.59
C ALA A 156 2.28 -13.83 -5.52
N PRO A 157 3.26 -13.88 -6.45
CA PRO A 157 4.46 -14.70 -6.31
C PRO A 157 5.28 -14.39 -5.05
N ALA A 158 5.53 -13.11 -4.77
CA ALA A 158 6.32 -12.67 -3.62
C ALA A 158 5.62 -12.96 -2.28
N LEU A 159 4.29 -12.89 -2.25
CA LEU A 159 3.49 -13.24 -1.06
C LEU A 159 3.57 -14.72 -0.68
N LEU A 160 3.75 -15.59 -1.66
CA LEU A 160 3.80 -17.03 -1.45
C LEU A 160 5.23 -17.53 -1.15
N HIS A 161 6.25 -16.72 -1.45
CA HIS A 161 7.64 -17.06 -1.22
C HIS A 161 7.92 -17.26 0.29
N GLY A 162 8.46 -18.42 0.65
CA GLY A 162 8.76 -18.78 2.04
C GLY A 162 7.55 -19.16 2.90
N GLN A 163 6.34 -19.26 2.32
CA GLN A 163 5.14 -19.61 3.08
C GLN A 163 4.87 -21.13 3.08
N GLU A 164 4.63 -21.68 4.27
CA GLU A 164 4.29 -23.10 4.51
C GLU A 164 2.78 -23.32 4.65
N SER A 165 1.97 -22.82 3.72
CA SER A 165 0.50 -23.01 3.74
C SER A 165 0.08 -24.19 2.86
N GLY A 166 -0.77 -25.08 3.39
CA GLY A 166 -1.34 -26.22 2.64
C GLY A 166 -2.53 -25.89 1.72
N VAL A 167 -3.11 -24.70 1.78
CA VAL A 167 -4.24 -24.29 0.93
C VAL A 167 -4.09 -22.81 0.58
N VAL A 168 -4.28 -22.46 -0.69
CA VAL A 168 -4.31 -21.07 -1.18
C VAL A 168 -5.72 -20.76 -1.64
N LEU A 169 -6.39 -19.83 -0.95
CA LEU A 169 -7.65 -19.25 -1.40
C LEU A 169 -7.37 -17.88 -2.01
N ALA A 170 -7.75 -17.70 -3.28
CA ALA A 170 -7.48 -16.46 -4.00
C ALA A 170 -8.75 -15.90 -4.63
N ASP A 171 -8.91 -14.58 -4.49
CA ASP A 171 -9.95 -13.82 -5.15
C ASP A 171 -9.74 -13.77 -6.69
N LYS A 172 -10.79 -13.50 -7.46
CA LYS A 172 -10.74 -13.45 -8.93
C LYS A 172 -9.68 -12.49 -9.46
N ALA A 173 -9.41 -11.38 -8.78
CA ALA A 173 -8.34 -10.46 -9.19
C ALA A 173 -6.93 -11.08 -9.18
N TYR A 174 -6.75 -12.21 -8.48
CA TYR A 174 -5.51 -12.98 -8.42
C TYR A 174 -5.51 -14.22 -9.33
N ASP A 175 -6.53 -14.38 -10.17
CA ASP A 175 -6.64 -15.49 -11.11
C ASP A 175 -5.75 -15.27 -12.35
N SER A 176 -4.45 -15.57 -12.21
CA SER A 176 -3.51 -15.60 -13.35
C SER A 176 -2.87 -16.98 -13.53
N ASN A 177 -2.61 -17.34 -14.79
CA ASN A 177 -1.89 -18.57 -15.12
C ASN A 177 -0.49 -18.61 -14.50
N ALA A 178 0.16 -17.45 -14.36
CA ALA A 178 1.45 -17.33 -13.68
C ALA A 178 1.35 -17.73 -12.20
N LEU A 179 0.33 -17.24 -11.48
CA LEU A 179 0.13 -17.58 -10.07
C LEU A 179 -0.20 -19.07 -9.88
N ARG A 180 -1.08 -19.61 -10.73
CA ARG A 180 -1.41 -21.06 -10.75
C ARG A 180 -0.16 -21.92 -10.94
N THR A 181 0.74 -21.52 -11.83
CA THR A 181 2.00 -22.22 -12.11
C THR A 181 2.95 -22.23 -10.89
N ILE A 182 3.03 -21.11 -10.15
CA ILE A 182 3.87 -21.02 -8.96
C ILE A 182 3.30 -21.91 -7.84
N ILE A 183 1.98 -21.91 -7.63
CA ILE A 183 1.31 -22.77 -6.64
C ILE A 183 1.55 -24.24 -6.93
N ALA A 184 1.44 -24.66 -8.20
CA ALA A 184 1.73 -26.03 -8.60
C ALA A 184 3.18 -26.47 -8.28
N LYS A 185 4.16 -25.55 -8.41
CA LYS A 185 5.57 -25.82 -8.10
C LYS A 185 5.89 -25.88 -6.61
N MET A 186 5.02 -25.39 -5.74
CA MET A 186 5.24 -25.35 -4.29
C MET A 186 4.90 -26.67 -3.55
N GLY A 187 4.49 -27.72 -4.27
CA GLY A 187 4.39 -29.10 -3.77
C GLY A 187 2.97 -29.69 -3.77
N PRO A 188 2.84 -31.03 -3.67
CA PRO A 188 1.61 -31.78 -3.98
C PRO A 188 0.45 -31.59 -2.98
N LYS A 189 0.71 -31.01 -1.80
CA LYS A 189 -0.32 -30.76 -0.77
C LYS A 189 -1.05 -29.43 -0.91
N ARG A 190 -0.73 -28.61 -1.92
CA ARG A 190 -1.26 -27.23 -2.05
C ARG A 190 -2.39 -27.18 -3.08
N SER A 191 -3.59 -26.81 -2.64
CA SER A 191 -4.75 -26.60 -3.51
C SER A 191 -5.05 -25.11 -3.70
N TYR A 192 -5.44 -24.73 -4.92
CA TYR A 192 -5.94 -23.39 -5.25
C TYR A 192 -7.47 -23.41 -5.27
N LEU A 193 -8.10 -22.67 -4.36
CA LEU A 193 -9.54 -22.50 -4.33
C LEU A 193 -9.91 -21.10 -4.85
N GLN A 194 -10.62 -21.07 -5.96
CA GLN A 194 -11.22 -19.85 -6.50
C GLN A 194 -12.53 -19.58 -5.75
N THR A 195 -12.76 -18.36 -5.31
CA THR A 195 -14.11 -17.90 -4.94
C THR A 195 -14.95 -17.83 -6.20
N ALA A 196 -15.48 -18.97 -6.63
CA ALA A 196 -16.58 -19.01 -7.59
C ALA A 196 -17.80 -18.36 -6.90
N ALA A 197 -18.51 -17.50 -7.64
CA ALA A 197 -19.77 -16.93 -7.20
C ALA A 197 -20.68 -18.04 -6.64
N VAL A 198 -21.21 -17.83 -5.43
CA VAL A 198 -22.21 -18.70 -4.82
C VAL A 198 -23.42 -18.72 -5.76
N ARG A 199 -23.52 -19.74 -6.62
CA ARG A 199 -24.77 -20.17 -7.25
C ARG A 199 -25.11 -21.52 -6.65
N SER A 200 -26.10 -21.52 -5.76
CA SER A 200 -26.66 -22.73 -5.16
C SER A 200 -27.07 -23.73 -6.24
N PRO A 201 -26.68 -25.01 -6.15
CA PRO A 201 -27.35 -26.05 -6.90
C PRO A 201 -28.64 -26.43 -6.16
N SER A 202 -29.78 -26.05 -6.73
CA SER A 202 -31.05 -26.68 -6.36
C SER A 202 -30.96 -28.17 -6.65
N ARG A 203 -31.30 -28.97 -5.64
CA ARG A 203 -31.28 -30.44 -5.63
C ARG A 203 -32.04 -31.01 -6.82
N MET A 204 -31.39 -31.93 -7.53
CA MET A 204 -32.07 -32.93 -8.36
C MET A 204 -32.32 -34.15 -7.45
N THR A 205 -33.57 -34.34 -7.03
CA THR A 205 -34.02 -35.61 -6.45
C THR A 205 -34.36 -36.58 -7.59
N ARG A 206 -34.02 -37.84 -7.34
CA ARG A 206 -34.35 -39.04 -8.14
C ARG A 206 -35.80 -39.07 -8.60
#